data_AF-A0A9P9G4A0-F1
#
_entry.id   AF-A0A9P9G4A0-F1
#
_cell.length_a   1.000
_cell.length_b   1.000
_cell.length_c   1.000
_cell.angle_alpha   90.00
_cell.angle_beta   90.00
_cell.angle_gamma   90.00
#
_symmetry.space_group_name_H-M   'P 1'
#
loop_
_entity.id
_entity.type
_entity.pdbx_description
1 polymer ?
#
loop_
_entity_poly.entity_id
_entity_poly.type
_entity_poly.pdbx_seq_one_letter_code
_entity_poly.pdbx_strand_id
1 'polypeptide(L)'
;MDHIVYKLLEPHWYKTLSRNATARSTLVPQIIKDLVGLKPAFLYQFIWCEFENFDYVGSYIPNELGRRGFPNTAQGLSDNKYKNYAYAKNMVSMWHCIREYVISTLLIYYDKNTADKMVEEDQYVQD
;
A
#
# COMPACT_ATOMS: atom_id res chain seq x y z
N MET A 1 -3.62 19.80 12.45
CA MET A 1 -4.00 18.39 12.67
C MET A 1 -2.75 17.71 13.23
N ASP A 2 -2.64 17.62 14.55
CA ASP A 2 -1.37 17.33 15.23
C ASP A 2 -1.15 15.84 15.57
N HIS A 3 -2.13 15.00 15.21
CA HIS A 3 -2.13 13.57 15.51
C HIS A 3 -0.90 12.85 14.93
N ILE A 4 -0.30 11.92 15.68
CA ILE A 4 0.94 11.24 15.27
C ILE A 4 0.77 10.47 13.96
N VAL A 5 -0.38 9.80 13.79
CA VAL A 5 -0.71 9.08 12.55
C VAL A 5 -0.80 10.04 11.37
N TYR A 6 -1.40 11.22 11.56
CA TYR A 6 -1.48 12.23 10.51
C TYR A 6 -0.09 12.73 10.11
N LYS A 7 0.75 13.10 11.08
CA LYS A 7 2.12 13.58 10.81
C LYS A 7 2.99 12.52 10.13
N LEU A 8 2.78 11.25 10.47
CA LEU A 8 3.48 10.13 9.84
C LEU A 8 3.04 9.95 8.37
N LEU A 9 1.75 10.11 8.06
CA LEU A 9 1.19 9.86 6.73
C LEU A 9 1.26 11.08 5.80
N GLU A 10 1.14 12.29 6.34
CA GLU A 10 0.96 13.53 5.56
C GLU A 10 2.07 13.78 4.53
N PRO A 11 3.36 13.53 4.79
CA PRO A 11 4.39 13.74 3.79
C PRO A 11 4.20 12.86 2.53
N HIS A 12 3.54 11.70 2.65
CA HIS A 12 3.45 10.69 1.59
C HIS A 12 2.37 10.96 0.54
N TRP A 13 1.40 11.81 0.84
CA TRP A 13 0.35 12.20 -0.11
C TRP A 13 0.52 13.62 -0.70
N TYR A 14 1.72 14.20 -0.57
CA TYR A 14 2.01 15.54 -1.08
C TYR A 14 1.68 15.65 -2.57
N LYS A 15 0.78 16.59 -2.90
CA LYS A 15 0.23 16.84 -4.25
C LYS A 15 -0.59 15.70 -4.89
N THR A 16 -0.78 14.57 -4.21
CA THR A 16 -1.47 13.39 -4.77
C THR A 16 -2.88 13.71 -5.26
N LEU A 17 -3.66 14.53 -4.52
CA LEU A 17 -5.02 14.89 -4.91
C LEU A 17 -5.10 15.65 -6.25
N SER A 18 -4.23 16.65 -6.43
CA SER A 18 -4.18 17.43 -7.69
C SER A 18 -3.77 16.58 -8.89
N ARG A 19 -2.83 15.64 -8.68
CA ARG A 19 -2.39 14.70 -9.71
C ARG A 19 -3.51 13.73 -10.07
N ASN A 20 -4.24 13.20 -9.08
CA ASN A 20 -5.37 12.30 -9.30
C ASN A 20 -6.52 13.01 -10.02
N ALA A 21 -6.81 14.27 -9.71
CA ALA A 21 -7.80 15.07 -10.43
C ALA A 21 -7.45 15.23 -11.92
N THR A 22 -6.18 15.54 -12.21
CA THR A 22 -5.68 15.66 -13.58
C THR A 22 -5.73 14.32 -14.33
N ALA A 23 -5.41 13.22 -13.64
CA ALA A 23 -5.50 11.89 -14.24
C ALA A 23 -6.95 11.52 -14.62
N ARG A 24 -7.93 11.88 -13.78
CA ARG A 24 -9.36 11.66 -14.06
C ARG A 24 -9.88 12.51 -15.23
N SER A 25 -9.41 13.75 -15.37
CA SER A 25 -9.88 14.65 -16.44
C SER A 25 -9.16 14.44 -17.77
N THR A 26 -7.91 13.96 -17.74
CA THR A 26 -7.03 13.92 -18.91
C THR A 26 -6.49 12.53 -19.19
N LEU A 27 -5.68 11.96 -18.30
CA LEU A 27 -4.94 10.71 -18.56
C LEU A 27 -5.87 9.56 -19.00
N VAL A 28 -6.91 9.27 -18.22
CA VAL A 28 -7.81 8.16 -18.53
C VAL A 28 -8.68 8.44 -19.78
N PRO A 29 -9.47 9.54 -19.84
CA PRO A 29 -10.42 9.74 -20.94
C PRO A 29 -9.78 10.17 -22.28
N GLN A 30 -8.63 10.84 -22.26
CA GLN A 30 -8.01 11.42 -23.46
C GLN A 30 -6.81 10.63 -23.97
N ILE A 31 -6.18 9.78 -23.14
CA ILE A 31 -4.98 9.03 -23.52
C ILE A 31 -5.23 7.52 -23.42
N ILE A 32 -5.51 6.99 -22.22
CA ILE A 32 -5.61 5.54 -22.01
C ILE A 32 -6.77 4.93 -22.78
N LYS A 33 -7.92 5.63 -22.82
CA LYS A 33 -9.11 5.20 -23.56
C LYS A 33 -8.80 4.83 -25.02
N ASP A 34 -7.89 5.55 -25.66
CA ASP A 34 -7.56 5.37 -27.08
C ASP A 34 -6.39 4.38 -27.31
N LEU A 35 -5.69 3.96 -26.24
CA LEU A 35 -4.56 3.02 -26.32
C LEU A 35 -4.90 1.58 -25.89
N VAL A 36 -5.84 1.41 -24.98
CA VAL A 36 -6.07 0.13 -24.27
C VAL A 36 -6.71 -0.96 -25.14
N GLY A 37 -7.16 -0.65 -26.35
CA GLY A 37 -7.81 -1.62 -27.26
C GLY A 37 -9.17 -2.14 -26.79
N LEU A 38 -9.71 -1.60 -25.69
CA LEU A 38 -11.04 -1.89 -25.17
C LEU A 38 -12.04 -0.81 -25.61
N LYS A 39 -13.32 -1.18 -25.70
CA LYS A 39 -14.38 -0.17 -25.76
C LYS A 39 -14.34 0.67 -24.48
N PRO A 40 -14.57 1.99 -24.55
CA PRO A 40 -14.49 2.87 -23.36
C PRO A 40 -15.30 2.37 -22.16
N ALA A 41 -16.53 1.87 -22.40
CA ALA A 41 -17.36 1.31 -21.33
C ALA A 41 -16.68 0.17 -20.56
N PHE A 42 -15.96 -0.72 -21.24
CA PHE A 42 -15.25 -1.84 -20.61
C PHE A 42 -14.00 -1.37 -19.86
N LEU A 43 -13.32 -0.32 -20.33
CA LEU A 43 -12.22 0.29 -19.56
C LEU A 43 -12.71 0.82 -18.21
N TYR A 44 -13.82 1.57 -18.20
CA TYR A 44 -14.35 2.11 -16.94
C TYR A 44 -14.90 1.01 -16.03
N GLN A 45 -15.54 -0.02 -16.59
CA GLN A 45 -15.96 -1.20 -15.82
C GLN A 45 -14.76 -1.94 -15.22
N PHE A 46 -13.66 -2.09 -15.95
CA PHE A 46 -12.44 -2.68 -15.44
C PHE A 46 -11.87 -1.88 -14.25
N ILE A 47 -11.74 -0.56 -14.38
CA ILE A 47 -11.27 0.31 -13.28
C ILE A 47 -12.17 0.18 -12.04
N TRP A 48 -13.49 0.16 -12.25
CA TRP A 48 -14.46 0.00 -11.17
C TRP A 48 -14.33 -1.37 -10.48
N CYS A 49 -14.25 -2.44 -11.27
CA CYS A 49 -14.07 -3.81 -10.78
C CYS A 49 -12.78 -3.94 -9.95
N GLU A 50 -11.65 -3.44 -10.45
CA GLU A 50 -10.38 -3.48 -9.72
C GLU A 50 -10.43 -2.67 -8.43
N PHE A 51 -11.16 -1.55 -8.40
CA PHE A 51 -11.35 -0.75 -7.19
C PHE A 51 -12.20 -1.48 -6.14
N GLU A 52 -13.34 -2.07 -6.55
CA GLU A 52 -14.24 -2.79 -5.64
C GLU A 52 -13.64 -4.08 -5.10
N ASN A 53 -12.81 -4.76 -5.89
CA ASN A 53 -12.22 -6.06 -5.51
C ASN A 53 -10.82 -5.91 -4.88
N PHE A 54 -10.36 -4.69 -4.62
CA PHE A 54 -9.05 -4.46 -4.03
C PHE A 54 -9.02 -4.90 -2.55
N ASP A 55 -8.23 -5.92 -2.25
CA ASP A 55 -7.98 -6.38 -0.87
C ASP A 55 -6.76 -5.67 -0.27
N TYR A 56 -7.01 -4.67 0.59
CA TYR A 56 -5.96 -3.86 1.21
C TYR A 56 -5.01 -4.71 2.07
N VAL A 57 -5.54 -5.57 2.95
CA VAL A 57 -4.72 -6.39 3.86
C VAL A 57 -4.06 -7.54 3.11
N GLY A 58 -4.76 -8.17 2.17
CA GLY A 58 -4.20 -9.20 1.29
C GLY A 58 -3.12 -8.67 0.34
N SER A 59 -3.05 -7.34 0.14
CA SER A 59 -2.01 -6.67 -0.66
C SER A 59 -0.76 -6.29 0.15
N TYR A 60 -0.73 -6.51 1.46
CA TYR A 60 0.51 -6.37 2.25
C TYR A 60 1.56 -7.32 1.69
N ILE A 61 2.81 -6.88 1.54
CA ILE A 61 3.85 -7.67 0.85
C ILE A 61 3.97 -9.11 1.37
N PRO A 62 3.97 -9.36 2.69
CA PRO A 62 4.05 -10.74 3.17
C PRO A 62 2.82 -11.60 2.85
N ASN A 63 1.64 -10.99 2.84
CA ASN A 63 0.36 -11.67 2.56
C ASN A 63 0.21 -11.93 1.06
N GLU A 64 0.53 -10.94 0.24
CA GLU A 64 0.45 -10.97 -1.21
C GLU A 64 1.36 -12.04 -1.81
N LEU A 65 2.61 -12.11 -1.33
CA LEU A 65 3.56 -13.13 -1.76
C LEU A 65 3.09 -14.53 -1.34
N GLY A 66 2.66 -14.70 -0.10
CA GLY A 66 2.15 -15.97 0.40
C GLY A 66 0.93 -16.45 -0.37
N ARG A 67 -0.05 -15.57 -0.62
CA ARG A 67 -1.26 -15.85 -1.40
C ARG A 67 -0.96 -16.26 -2.84
N ARG A 68 0.09 -15.70 -3.45
CA ARG A 68 0.54 -16.08 -4.80
C ARG A 68 1.46 -17.30 -4.84
N GLY A 69 1.71 -17.94 -3.70
CA GLY A 69 2.54 -19.15 -3.62
C GLY A 69 4.05 -18.89 -3.62
N PHE A 70 4.48 -17.68 -3.28
CA PHE A 70 5.90 -17.33 -3.14
C PHE A 70 6.29 -17.24 -1.67
N PRO A 71 7.55 -17.56 -1.32
CA PRO A 71 8.06 -17.28 0.02
C PRO A 71 8.01 -15.77 0.30
N ASN A 72 7.63 -15.43 1.52
CA ASN A 72 7.46 -14.06 1.97
C ASN A 72 8.56 -13.61 2.94
N THR A 73 9.68 -14.32 2.96
CA THR A 73 10.86 -14.01 3.79
C THR A 73 12.11 -13.93 2.92
N ALA A 74 13.09 -13.12 3.35
CA ALA A 74 14.37 -13.01 2.65
C ALA A 74 15.08 -14.38 2.54
N GLN A 75 15.02 -15.19 3.60
CA GLN A 75 15.58 -16.54 3.60
C GLN A 75 14.87 -17.44 2.59
N GLY A 76 13.53 -17.42 2.53
CA GLY A 76 12.78 -18.23 1.58
C GLY A 76 13.03 -17.84 0.13
N LEU A 77 13.29 -16.55 -0.13
CA LEU A 77 13.63 -16.01 -1.45
C LEU A 77 15.11 -16.17 -1.82
N SER A 78 15.95 -16.69 -0.92
CA SER A 78 17.39 -16.92 -1.18
C SER A 78 17.64 -18.10 -2.12
N ASP A 79 16.67 -19.01 -2.27
CA ASP A 79 16.75 -20.15 -3.18
C ASP A 79 17.01 -19.68 -4.63
N ASN A 80 17.90 -20.41 -5.32
CA ASN A 80 18.28 -20.16 -6.71
C ASN A 80 17.08 -20.12 -7.67
N LYS A 81 15.97 -20.82 -7.36
CA LYS A 81 14.74 -20.73 -8.18
C LYS A 81 14.12 -19.32 -8.22
N TYR A 82 14.38 -18.48 -7.22
CA TYR A 82 13.91 -17.09 -7.16
C TYR A 82 14.99 -16.07 -7.52
N LYS A 83 16.12 -16.49 -8.11
CA LYS A 83 17.24 -15.59 -8.46
C LYS A 83 16.80 -14.38 -9.28
N ASN A 84 15.84 -14.56 -10.19
CA ASN A 84 15.34 -13.53 -11.10
C ASN A 84 14.11 -12.78 -10.55
N TYR A 85 13.62 -13.13 -9.35
CA TYR A 85 12.46 -12.46 -8.78
C TYR A 85 12.86 -11.23 -7.95
N ALA A 86 13.45 -10.24 -8.63
CA ALA A 86 14.00 -9.04 -7.99
C ALA A 86 12.95 -8.26 -7.18
N TYR A 87 11.71 -8.17 -7.69
CA TYR A 87 10.61 -7.52 -6.99
C TYR A 87 10.38 -8.12 -5.59
N ALA A 88 10.15 -9.43 -5.48
CA ALA A 88 9.85 -10.05 -4.20
C ALA A 88 11.00 -9.86 -3.19
N LYS A 89 12.25 -10.01 -3.64
CA LYS A 89 13.43 -9.81 -2.80
C LYS A 89 13.51 -8.39 -2.25
N ASN A 90 13.36 -7.41 -3.13
CA ASN A 90 13.44 -6.01 -2.75
C ASN A 90 12.27 -5.59 -1.85
N MET A 91 11.06 -6.02 -2.19
CA MET A 91 9.86 -5.63 -1.46
C MET A 91 9.81 -6.24 -0.06
N VAL A 92 10.24 -7.50 0.13
CA VAL A 92 10.33 -8.08 1.48
C VAL A 92 11.28 -7.27 2.35
N SER A 93 12.48 -6.96 1.84
CA SER A 93 13.45 -6.16 2.60
C SER A 93 12.92 -4.75 2.89
N MET A 94 12.34 -4.07 1.90
CA MET A 94 11.80 -2.72 2.05
C MET A 94 10.61 -2.68 3.01
N TRP A 95 9.70 -3.65 2.92
CA TRP A 95 8.57 -3.80 3.83
C TRP A 95 9.04 -3.89 5.29
N HIS A 96 10.05 -4.73 5.56
CA HIS A 96 10.62 -4.82 6.91
C HIS A 96 11.18 -3.48 7.39
N CYS A 97 12.00 -2.79 6.58
CA CYS A 97 12.54 -1.48 6.96
C CYS A 97 11.44 -0.44 7.24
N ILE A 98 10.43 -0.34 6.38
CA ILE A 98 9.31 0.59 6.57
C ILE A 98 8.54 0.23 7.84
N ARG A 99 8.25 -1.06 8.07
CA ARG A 99 7.50 -1.52 9.24
C ARG A 99 8.25 -1.21 10.55
N GLU A 100 9.56 -1.44 10.60
CA GLU A 100 10.39 -1.11 11.77
C GLU A 100 10.41 0.40 12.05
N TYR A 101 10.52 1.22 11.00
CA TYR A 101 10.44 2.67 11.12
C TYR A 101 9.07 3.13 11.65
N VAL A 102 7.98 2.59 11.10
CA VAL A 102 6.60 2.92 11.53
C VAL A 102 6.38 2.52 12.98
N ILE A 103 6.78 1.31 13.38
CA ILE A 103 6.66 0.85 14.77
C ILE A 103 7.46 1.76 15.70
N SER A 104 8.72 2.03 15.37
CA SER A 104 9.58 2.88 16.19
C SER A 104 9.00 4.29 16.37
N THR A 105 8.42 4.85 15.31
CA THR A 105 7.81 6.19 15.35
C THR A 105 6.52 6.21 16.17
N LEU A 106 5.65 5.22 15.99
CA LEU A 106 4.40 5.13 16.73
C LEU A 106 4.66 4.90 18.23
N LEU A 107 5.70 4.13 18.58
CA LEU A 107 6.09 3.88 19.97
C LEU A 107 6.67 5.10 20.71
N ILE A 108 6.95 6.22 20.01
CA ILE A 108 7.25 7.51 20.66
C ILE A 108 5.98 8.10 21.31
N TYR A 109 4.81 7.78 20.75
CA TYR A 109 3.52 8.31 21.18
C TYR A 109 2.69 7.29 21.96
N TYR A 110 2.60 6.05 21.46
CA TYR A 110 1.92 4.93 22.13
C TYR A 110 2.95 4.14 22.93
N ASP A 111 2.98 4.31 24.26
CA ASP A 111 3.96 3.62 25.12
C ASP A 111 3.93 2.11 24.90
N LYS A 112 5.09 1.49 24.69
CA LYS A 112 5.19 0.09 24.32
C LYS A 112 4.46 -0.88 25.26
N ASN A 113 4.36 -0.55 26.55
CA ASN A 113 3.73 -1.44 27.53
C ASN A 113 2.21 -1.28 27.58
N THR A 114 1.68 -0.15 27.10
CA THR A 114 0.25 0.17 27.10
C THR A 114 -0.29 0.51 25.72
N ALA A 115 0.48 0.26 24.66
CA ALA A 115 0.21 0.72 23.30
C ALA A 115 -1.16 0.27 22.80
N ASP A 116 -1.49 -1.01 22.97
CA ASP A 116 -2.77 -1.57 22.52
C ASP A 116 -3.96 -0.84 23.17
N LYS A 117 -3.90 -0.62 24.49
CA LYS A 117 -4.92 0.13 25.23
C LYS A 117 -5.00 1.58 24.75
N MET A 118 -3.85 2.24 24.56
CA MET A 118 -3.82 3.63 24.10
C MET A 118 -4.41 3.79 22.70
N VAL A 119 -4.19 2.81 21.80
CA VAL A 119 -4.79 2.79 20.45
C VAL A 119 -6.29 2.52 20.50
N GLU A 120 -6.73 1.62 21.38
CA GLU A 120 -8.16 1.33 21.59
C GLU A 120 -8.92 2.56 22.12
N GLU A 121 -8.28 3.35 22.99
CA GLU A 121 -8.84 4.58 23.57
C GLU A 121 -8.68 5.82 22.66
N ASP A 122 -7.96 5.72 21.54
CA ASP A 122 -7.68 6.83 20.62
C ASP A 122 -8.86 7.12 19.69
N GLN A 123 -9.61 8.18 19.99
CA GLN A 123 -10.81 8.58 19.24
C GLN A 123 -10.55 8.79 17.75
N TYR A 124 -9.39 9.35 17.36
CA TYR A 124 -9.11 9.61 15.94
C TYR A 124 -8.80 8.36 15.14
N VAL A 125 -8.42 7.27 15.81
CA VAL A 125 -8.18 5.96 15.18
C VAL A 125 -9.47 5.15 15.11
N GLN A 126 -10.40 5.37 16.04
CA GLN A 126 -11.70 4.70 16.07
C GLN A 126 -12.75 5.33 15.14
N ASP A 127 -12.64 6.63 14.85
CA ASP A 127 -13.49 7.37 13.89
C ASP A 127 -13.36 6.85 12.44
#